data_AF-A0A9P4Q7F6-F1
#
_entry.id   AF-A0A9P4Q7F6-F1
#
_cell.length_a   1.000
_cell.length_b   1.000
_cell.length_c   1.000
_cell.angle_alpha   90.00
_cell.angle_beta   90.00
_cell.angle_gamma   90.00
#
_symmetry.space_group_name_H-M   'P 1'
#
loop_
_entity.id
_entity.type
_entity.pdbx_description
1 polymer ?
#
loop_
_entity_poly.entity_id
_entity_poly.type
_entity_poly.pdbx_seq_one_letter_code
_entity_poly.pdbx_strand_id
1 'polypeptide(L)'
;MSLVHLASVCSHLQNASLARLAVTSIPYTRLHLSLSLLLQRQGFFSEVKLAGANPPASLFPPGLGDNHHITSHPHSDRSAVTREAALSAFVLPRKDNLKRSSAGPPEADVEKIRRELIARGVSQEDLEWAERYRHMTPYQLETEGVPLETPMGLAVDSQPVSLIREEFQDPDEYETEGVVTQANRASRRLWLGLKYWQGQPVLRKAKMVSKPTKRIWLDTHELGRIVRGHEAAQVQGMTRIGEMLAVSTDRGILEARECVERKIGGQPLCRVW
;
A
#
# COMPACT_ATOMS: atom_id res chain seq x y z
N MET A 1 -27.22 -14.92 5.22
CA MET A 1 -26.44 -13.73 5.60
C MET A 1 -25.99 -13.83 7.04
N SER A 2 -24.68 -13.90 7.31
CA SER A 2 -24.16 -13.99 8.68
C SER A 2 -23.94 -12.59 9.25
N LEU A 3 -24.86 -12.14 10.11
CA LEU A 3 -24.71 -10.87 10.83
C LEU A 3 -23.53 -10.89 11.82
N VAL A 4 -23.06 -12.09 12.21
CA VAL A 4 -21.90 -12.25 13.10
C VAL A 4 -20.64 -11.78 12.38
N HIS A 5 -20.45 -12.21 11.14
CA HIS A 5 -19.29 -11.81 10.32
C HIS A 5 -19.39 -10.33 9.93
N LEU A 6 -20.60 -9.81 9.73
CA LEU A 6 -20.78 -8.38 9.49
C LEU A 6 -20.37 -7.55 10.72
N ALA A 7 -20.68 -8.00 11.93
CA ALA A 7 -20.27 -7.33 13.16
C ALA A 7 -18.74 -7.31 13.30
N SER A 8 -18.05 -8.42 13.00
CA SER A 8 -16.58 -8.44 13.03
C SER A 8 -15.97 -7.54 11.97
N VAL A 9 -16.54 -7.48 10.76
CA VAL A 9 -16.13 -6.54 9.70
C VAL A 9 -16.32 -5.08 10.12
N CYS A 10 -17.46 -4.73 10.74
CA CYS A 10 -17.69 -3.37 11.23
C CYS A 10 -16.67 -2.94 12.28
N SER A 11 -16.32 -3.83 13.22
CA SER A 11 -15.27 -3.57 14.20
C SER A 11 -13.89 -3.48 13.55
N HIS A 12 -13.59 -4.35 12.58
CA HIS A 12 -12.33 -4.34 11.85
C HIS A 12 -12.12 -3.03 11.07
N LEU A 13 -13.14 -2.56 10.35
CA LEU A 13 -13.09 -1.30 9.61
C LEU A 13 -12.83 -0.09 10.52
N GLN A 14 -13.45 -0.09 11.71
CA GLN A 14 -13.17 0.95 12.72
C GLN A 14 -11.72 0.90 13.17
N ASN A 15 -11.21 -0.29 13.53
CA ASN A 15 -9.83 -0.43 13.99
C ASN A 15 -8.84 -0.04 12.89
N ALA A 16 -9.08 -0.44 11.64
CA ALA A 16 -8.23 -0.09 10.50
C ALA A 16 -8.21 1.42 10.24
N SER A 17 -9.37 2.09 10.36
CA SER A 17 -9.49 3.53 10.18
C SER A 17 -8.82 4.32 11.33
N LEU A 18 -8.93 3.82 12.57
CA LEU A 18 -8.24 4.39 13.73
C LEU A 18 -6.71 4.22 13.63
N ALA A 19 -6.26 3.08 13.12
CA ALA A 19 -4.84 2.79 12.88
C ALA A 19 -4.27 3.52 11.64
N ARG A 20 -5.10 4.29 10.91
CA ARG A 20 -4.72 5.04 9.70
C ARG A 20 -4.11 4.18 8.60
N LEU A 21 -4.59 2.95 8.44
CA LEU A 21 -4.15 2.08 7.36
C LEU A 21 -4.69 2.57 6.01
N ALA A 22 -3.87 2.57 4.95
CA ALA A 22 -4.32 2.95 3.61
C ALA A 22 -5.28 1.90 3.01
N VAL A 23 -4.98 0.61 3.24
CA VAL A 23 -5.73 -0.52 2.71
C VAL A 23 -6.05 -1.51 3.82
N THR A 24 -7.14 -2.26 3.66
CA THR A 24 -7.57 -3.29 4.61
C THR A 24 -8.24 -4.45 3.89
N SER A 25 -8.21 -5.65 4.46
CA SER A 25 -8.80 -6.85 3.84
C SER A 25 -9.90 -7.46 4.69
N ILE A 26 -11.03 -7.79 4.06
CA ILE A 26 -12.18 -8.45 4.69
C ILE A 26 -12.49 -9.77 4.00
N PRO A 27 -13.12 -10.75 4.69
CA PRO A 27 -13.46 -12.02 4.09
C PRO A 27 -14.46 -11.85 2.92
N TYR A 28 -14.21 -12.56 1.82
CA TYR A 28 -15.05 -12.49 0.64
C TYR A 28 -16.40 -13.18 0.85
N THR A 29 -17.47 -12.39 0.85
CA THR A 29 -18.85 -12.88 0.80
C THR A 29 -19.70 -11.97 -0.09
N ARG A 30 -20.83 -12.47 -0.61
CA ARG A 30 -21.76 -11.65 -1.40
C ARG A 30 -22.30 -10.45 -0.61
N LEU A 31 -22.55 -10.62 0.70
CA LEU A 31 -23.00 -9.54 1.57
C LEU A 31 -21.93 -8.45 1.69
N HIS A 32 -20.71 -8.85 2.01
CA HIS A 32 -19.60 -7.93 2.20
C HIS A 32 -19.29 -7.18 0.91
N LEU A 33 -19.28 -7.88 -0.24
CA LEU A 33 -19.09 -7.25 -1.54
C LEU A 33 -20.18 -6.21 -1.82
N SER A 34 -21.45 -6.57 -1.66
CA SER A 34 -22.57 -5.64 -1.90
C SER A 34 -22.53 -4.42 -0.97
N LEU A 35 -22.17 -4.62 0.31
CA LEU A 35 -22.02 -3.53 1.27
C LEU A 35 -20.83 -2.63 0.93
N SER A 36 -19.67 -3.22 0.57
CA SER A 36 -18.48 -2.47 0.18
C SER A 36 -18.70 -1.65 -1.09
N LEU A 37 -19.41 -2.20 -2.08
CA LEU A 37 -19.80 -1.45 -3.28
C LEU A 37 -20.75 -0.29 -2.94
N LEU A 38 -21.71 -0.49 -2.02
CA LEU A 38 -22.55 0.59 -1.54
C LEU A 38 -21.73 1.68 -0.85
N LEU A 39 -20.79 1.30 0.02
CA LEU A 39 -19.89 2.22 0.72
C LEU A 39 -18.98 2.99 -0.25
N GLN A 40 -18.50 2.34 -1.32
CA GLN A 40 -17.74 2.98 -2.38
C GLN A 40 -18.59 4.00 -3.14
N ARG A 41 -19.83 3.65 -3.52
CA ARG A 41 -20.77 4.56 -4.19
C ARG A 41 -21.10 5.79 -3.32
N GLN A 42 -21.21 5.61 -2.00
CA GLN A 42 -21.41 6.71 -1.05
C GLN A 42 -20.11 7.45 -0.70
N GLY A 43 -18.98 7.05 -1.27
CA GLY A 43 -17.71 7.76 -1.13
C GLY A 43 -16.90 7.43 0.13
N PHE A 44 -17.29 6.45 0.95
CA PHE A 44 -16.53 6.03 2.15
C PHE A 44 -15.23 5.29 1.81
N PHE A 45 -15.26 4.44 0.77
CA PHE A 45 -14.08 3.75 0.26
C PHE A 45 -13.57 4.42 -1.02
N SER A 46 -12.26 4.36 -1.25
CA SER A 46 -11.65 4.74 -2.54
C SER A 46 -11.84 3.63 -3.55
N GLU A 47 -11.53 2.41 -3.14
CA GLU A 47 -11.51 1.26 -4.03
C GLU A 47 -11.99 -0.02 -3.33
N VAL A 48 -12.56 -0.92 -4.11
CA VAL A 48 -12.97 -2.27 -3.68
C VAL A 48 -12.47 -3.25 -4.74
N LYS A 49 -11.51 -4.09 -4.37
CA LYS A 49 -10.89 -5.09 -5.26
C LYS A 49 -10.98 -6.48 -4.67
N LEU A 50 -11.16 -7.47 -5.53
CA LEU A 50 -11.07 -8.87 -5.15
C LEU A 50 -9.65 -9.36 -5.44
N ALA A 51 -8.98 -9.95 -4.45
CA ALA A 51 -7.66 -10.54 -4.64
C ALA A 51 -7.44 -11.73 -3.70
N GLY A 52 -6.21 -12.25 -3.69
CA GLY A 52 -5.78 -13.31 -2.78
C GLY A 52 -5.52 -12.82 -1.35
N ALA A 53 -4.64 -13.53 -0.65
CA ALA A 53 -4.21 -13.20 0.71
C ALA A 53 -3.33 -11.94 0.78
N ASN A 54 -2.70 -11.57 -0.34
CA ASN A 54 -1.87 -10.38 -0.50
C ASN A 54 -2.66 -9.22 -1.14
N PRO A 55 -2.32 -7.96 -0.82
CA PRO A 55 -2.96 -6.81 -1.45
C PRO A 55 -2.54 -6.71 -2.93
N PRO A 56 -3.48 -6.46 -3.85
CA PRO A 56 -3.13 -6.25 -5.25
C PRO A 56 -2.33 -4.95 -5.40
N ALA A 57 -1.29 -4.99 -6.25
CA ALA A 57 -0.41 -3.84 -6.51
C ALA A 57 -1.19 -2.59 -6.96
N SER A 58 -2.30 -2.80 -7.66
CA SER A 58 -3.17 -1.76 -8.19
C SER A 58 -3.89 -0.91 -7.13
N LEU A 59 -3.88 -1.28 -5.84
CA LEU A 59 -4.42 -0.47 -4.74
C LEU A 59 -3.43 0.58 -4.23
N PHE A 60 -2.15 0.37 -4.49
CA PHE A 60 -1.12 1.33 -4.12
C PHE A 60 -1.01 2.34 -5.26
N PRO A 61 -0.76 3.64 -4.94
CA PRO A 61 -0.40 4.58 -6.00
C PRO A 61 0.78 3.98 -6.77
N PRO A 62 0.85 4.15 -8.10
CA PRO A 62 2.06 3.79 -8.82
C PRO A 62 3.19 4.47 -8.07
N GLY A 63 4.19 3.68 -7.63
CA GLY A 63 5.36 4.25 -6.98
C GLY A 63 5.84 5.42 -7.84
N LEU A 64 6.34 6.47 -7.20
CA LEU A 64 7.14 7.45 -7.93
C LEU A 64 8.14 6.59 -8.69
N GLY A 65 8.06 6.53 -10.02
CA GLY A 65 8.93 5.67 -10.81
C GLY A 65 10.33 5.91 -10.29
N ASP A 66 11.03 4.86 -9.88
CA ASP A 66 12.32 5.00 -9.21
C ASP A 66 13.10 6.02 -10.01
N ASN A 67 13.31 7.22 -9.47
CA ASN A 67 13.96 8.27 -10.24
C ASN A 67 15.44 7.93 -10.42
N HIS A 68 15.91 6.75 -9.97
CA HIS A 68 17.29 6.23 -9.99
C HIS A 68 18.36 7.18 -9.41
N HIS A 69 17.98 8.39 -9.01
CA HIS A 69 18.82 9.51 -8.58
C HIS A 69 18.83 9.70 -7.05
N ILE A 70 17.86 9.12 -6.32
CA ILE A 70 17.69 9.32 -4.87
C ILE A 70 17.67 7.95 -4.17
N THR A 71 18.77 7.21 -4.23
CA THR A 71 19.01 6.07 -3.31
C THR A 71 20.50 6.00 -2.98
N SER A 72 20.83 5.75 -1.73
CA SER A 72 22.19 5.66 -1.17
C SER A 72 22.97 4.38 -1.54
N HIS A 73 22.53 3.63 -2.55
CA HIS A 73 23.26 2.44 -3.00
C HIS A 73 24.42 2.82 -3.93
N PRO A 74 25.60 2.18 -3.81
CA PRO A 74 26.76 2.52 -4.61
C PRO A 74 26.44 2.43 -6.11
N HIS A 75 26.80 3.48 -6.84
CA HIS A 75 26.51 3.65 -8.27
C HIS A 75 27.12 2.58 -9.19
N SER A 76 27.97 1.68 -8.67
CA SER A 76 28.61 0.60 -9.42
C SER A 76 27.62 -0.33 -10.11
N ASP A 77 26.46 -0.56 -9.50
CA ASP A 77 25.48 -1.55 -9.99
C ASP A 77 24.44 -0.95 -10.95
N ARG A 78 24.34 0.39 -11.04
CA ARG A 78 23.31 1.08 -11.85
C ARG A 78 23.85 1.84 -13.06
N SER A 79 25.04 2.46 -12.97
CA SER A 79 25.68 3.14 -14.11
C SER A 79 27.19 2.89 -14.11
N ALA A 80 27.64 1.96 -14.95
CA ALA A 80 29.04 1.57 -15.04
C ALA A 80 29.99 2.65 -15.59
N VAL A 81 29.45 3.83 -15.96
CA VAL A 81 30.11 4.87 -16.76
C VAL A 81 30.43 6.14 -15.95
N THR A 82 29.85 6.32 -14.76
CA THR A 82 30.04 7.55 -13.96
C THR A 82 31.41 7.60 -13.27
N ARG A 83 31.92 8.81 -13.04
CA ARG A 83 33.21 9.03 -12.35
C ARG A 83 33.24 8.50 -10.92
N GLU A 84 32.12 8.55 -10.21
CA GLU A 84 31.99 8.01 -8.85
C GLU A 84 32.03 6.48 -8.87
N ALA A 85 31.47 5.84 -9.91
CA ALA A 85 31.58 4.39 -10.11
C ALA A 85 33.02 3.98 -10.43
N ALA A 86 33.73 4.77 -11.25
CA ALA A 86 35.16 4.58 -11.51
C ALA A 86 36.00 4.69 -10.23
N LEU A 87 35.75 5.70 -9.40
CA LEU A 87 36.43 5.87 -8.10
C LEU A 87 36.12 4.71 -7.15
N SER A 88 34.85 4.28 -7.06
CA SER A 88 34.46 3.15 -6.22
C SER A 88 35.20 1.85 -6.60
N ALA A 89 35.48 1.64 -7.89
CA ALA A 89 36.22 0.47 -8.37
C ALA A 89 37.70 0.49 -7.93
N PHE A 90 38.28 1.67 -7.73
CA PHE A 90 39.63 1.83 -7.22
C PHE A 90 39.69 1.71 -5.68
N VAL A 91 38.72 2.30 -4.97
CA VAL A 91 38.77 2.43 -3.50
C VAL A 91 38.18 1.22 -2.79
N LEU A 92 37.07 0.64 -3.26
CA LEU A 92 36.39 -0.46 -2.57
C LEU A 92 37.08 -1.81 -2.83
N PRO A 93 37.18 -2.69 -1.81
CA PRO A 93 37.66 -4.05 -2.01
C PRO A 93 36.68 -4.85 -2.87
N ARG A 94 37.20 -5.60 -3.85
CA ARG A 94 36.41 -6.66 -4.51
C ARG A 94 36.03 -7.71 -3.47
N LYS A 95 34.86 -8.35 -3.64
CA LYS A 95 34.34 -9.41 -2.75
C LYS A 95 35.37 -10.51 -2.43
N ASP A 96 36.34 -10.73 -3.31
CA ASP A 96 37.37 -11.75 -3.16
C ASP A 96 38.58 -11.32 -2.29
N ASN A 97 38.74 -10.02 -1.99
CA ASN A 97 39.91 -9.46 -1.29
C ASN A 97 39.50 -8.54 -0.13
N LEU A 98 38.99 -9.12 0.95
CA LEU A 98 38.54 -8.41 2.16
C LEU A 98 39.66 -7.72 3.00
N LYS A 99 40.93 -7.77 2.57
CA LYS A 99 42.08 -7.28 3.35
C LYS A 99 42.79 -6.06 2.77
N ARG A 100 42.07 -5.10 2.16
CA ARG A 100 42.68 -3.81 1.79
C ARG A 100 42.75 -2.90 3.03
N SER A 101 43.87 -2.97 3.76
CA SER A 101 44.19 -2.02 4.83
C SER A 101 44.97 -0.83 4.25
N SER A 102 44.30 0.32 4.19
CA SER A 102 44.87 1.69 4.11
C SER A 102 45.83 2.07 2.97
N ALA A 103 46.20 1.16 2.07
CA ALA A 103 46.94 1.48 0.85
C ALA A 103 46.08 1.08 -0.35
N GLY A 104 45.90 2.00 -1.29
CA GLY A 104 45.13 1.77 -2.52
C GLY A 104 45.57 0.52 -3.30
N PRO A 105 44.84 0.13 -4.37
CA PRO A 105 45.16 -1.06 -5.15
C PRO A 105 46.61 -1.03 -5.66
N PRO A 106 47.32 -2.18 -5.67
CA PRO A 106 48.66 -2.27 -6.24
C PRO A 106 48.65 -1.86 -7.72
N GLU A 107 49.77 -1.32 -8.23
CA GLU A 107 49.86 -0.79 -9.60
C GLU A 107 49.46 -1.80 -10.70
N ALA A 108 49.64 -3.10 -10.45
CA ALA A 108 49.19 -4.15 -11.36
C ALA A 108 47.64 -4.26 -11.46
N ASP A 109 46.93 -4.03 -10.35
CA ASP A 109 45.46 -4.05 -10.31
C ASP A 109 44.88 -2.78 -10.94
N VAL A 110 45.60 -1.66 -10.80
CA VAL A 110 45.23 -0.36 -11.39
C VAL A 110 45.04 -0.45 -12.89
N GLU A 111 46.04 -0.99 -13.60
CA GLU A 111 45.99 -1.07 -15.06
C GLU A 111 44.93 -2.06 -15.54
N LYS A 112 44.59 -3.05 -14.70
CA LYS A 112 43.47 -3.96 -14.95
C LYS A 112 42.13 -3.25 -14.78
N ILE A 113 41.94 -2.53 -13.68
CA ILE A 113 40.71 -1.75 -13.41
C ILE A 113 40.52 -0.67 -14.48
N ARG A 114 41.59 0.02 -14.88
CA ARG A 114 41.57 1.03 -15.96
C ARG A 114 41.07 0.45 -17.28
N ARG A 115 41.62 -0.69 -17.71
CA ARG A 115 41.16 -1.39 -18.92
C ARG A 115 39.71 -1.82 -18.83
N GLU A 116 39.27 -2.32 -17.69
CA GLU A 116 37.88 -2.72 -17.47
C GLU A 116 36.92 -1.53 -17.51
N LEU A 117 37.31 -0.37 -16.97
CA LEU A 117 36.49 0.86 -16.98
C LEU A 117 36.44 1.51 -18.37
N ILE A 118 37.54 1.49 -19.14
CA ILE A 118 37.55 1.91 -20.55
C ILE A 118 36.62 1.02 -21.38
N ALA A 119 36.66 -0.30 -21.16
CA ALA A 119 35.75 -1.24 -21.84
C ALA A 119 34.27 -1.00 -21.48
N ARG A 120 34.00 -0.41 -20.30
CA ARG A 120 32.66 0.00 -19.87
C ARG A 120 32.23 1.37 -20.42
N GLY A 121 33.11 2.10 -21.09
CA GLY A 121 32.82 3.39 -21.73
C GLY A 121 33.00 4.62 -20.84
N VAL A 122 33.73 4.51 -19.71
CA VAL A 122 34.07 5.66 -18.85
C VAL A 122 34.97 6.63 -19.62
N SER A 123 34.71 7.93 -19.51
CA SER A 123 35.52 8.96 -20.17
C SER A 123 36.96 9.01 -19.62
N GLN A 124 37.90 9.46 -20.44
CA GLN A 124 39.30 9.56 -20.02
C GLN A 124 39.48 10.58 -18.88
N GLU A 125 38.71 11.68 -18.89
CA GLU A 125 38.72 12.70 -17.85
C GLU A 125 38.25 12.15 -16.49
N ASP A 126 37.20 11.32 -16.51
CA ASP A 126 36.64 10.69 -15.31
C ASP A 126 37.57 9.63 -14.72
N LEU A 127 38.30 8.91 -15.58
CA LEU A 127 39.34 7.98 -15.15
C LEU A 127 40.47 8.71 -14.44
N GLU A 128 41.06 9.74 -15.08
CA GLU A 128 42.14 10.54 -14.52
C GLU A 128 41.72 11.24 -13.22
N TRP A 129 40.45 11.66 -13.12
CA TRP A 129 39.87 12.11 -11.86
C TRP A 129 39.88 11.00 -10.79
N ALA A 130 39.35 9.81 -11.10
CA ALA A 130 39.30 8.70 -10.15
C ALA A 130 40.69 8.19 -9.71
N GLU A 131 41.69 8.22 -10.59
CA GLU A 131 43.06 7.77 -10.26
C GLU A 131 43.72 8.67 -9.22
N ARG A 132 43.44 9.97 -9.22
CA ARG A 132 44.00 10.94 -8.24
C ARG A 132 43.62 10.59 -6.80
N TYR A 133 42.43 10.04 -6.62
CA TYR A 133 41.83 9.76 -5.31
C TYR A 133 41.98 8.30 -4.87
N ARG A 134 42.68 7.47 -5.67
CA ARG A 134 42.85 6.02 -5.47
C ARG A 134 43.51 5.63 -4.14
N HIS A 135 44.39 6.47 -3.62
CA HIS A 135 45.16 6.19 -2.40
C HIS A 135 44.42 6.61 -1.12
N MET A 136 43.24 7.23 -1.26
CA MET A 136 42.48 7.71 -0.13
C MET A 136 41.54 6.63 0.39
N THR A 137 41.34 6.64 1.71
CA THR A 137 40.32 5.82 2.35
C THR A 137 38.92 6.42 2.13
N PRO A 138 37.84 5.62 2.20
CA PRO A 138 36.48 6.15 2.13
C PRO A 138 36.22 7.31 3.08
N TYR A 139 36.75 7.22 4.31
CA TYR A 139 36.66 8.28 5.32
C TYR A 139 37.38 9.58 4.92
N GLN A 140 38.54 9.48 4.29
CA GLN A 140 39.28 10.65 3.81
C GLN A 140 38.56 11.34 2.64
N LEU A 141 37.93 10.55 1.76
CA LEU A 141 37.15 11.07 0.63
C LEU A 141 35.91 11.81 1.11
N GLU A 142 35.23 11.28 2.13
CA GLU A 142 34.13 11.99 2.80
C GLU A 142 34.57 13.31 3.42
N THR A 143 35.76 13.35 4.03
CA THR A 143 36.32 14.57 4.64
C THR A 143 36.67 15.64 3.60
N GLU A 144 37.11 15.23 2.41
CA GLU A 144 37.38 16.13 1.28
C GLU A 144 36.10 16.51 0.48
N GLY A 145 34.93 16.03 0.89
CA GLY A 145 33.66 16.33 0.23
C GLY A 145 33.46 15.60 -1.10
N VAL A 146 34.14 14.46 -1.30
CA VAL A 146 33.93 13.53 -2.42
C VAL A 146 33.10 12.35 -1.91
N PRO A 147 31.76 12.41 -1.97
CA PRO A 147 30.93 11.37 -1.41
C PRO A 147 30.99 10.10 -2.27
N LEU A 148 31.46 9.00 -1.68
CA LEU A 148 31.32 7.67 -2.28
C LEU A 148 29.90 7.11 -2.12
N GLU A 149 29.15 7.60 -1.12
CA GLU A 149 27.87 6.97 -0.72
C GLU A 149 26.64 7.90 -0.64
N THR A 150 26.71 9.24 -0.79
CA THR A 150 25.51 10.11 -1.02
C THR A 150 25.83 11.62 -1.11
N PRO A 151 25.05 12.46 -1.83
CA PRO A 151 25.34 13.91 -1.97
C PRO A 151 25.12 14.80 -0.74
N MET A 152 24.68 14.31 0.44
CA MET A 152 24.17 15.20 1.50
C MET A 152 24.41 14.74 2.95
N GLY A 153 25.35 13.82 3.22
CA GLY A 153 25.86 13.54 4.58
C GLY A 153 24.82 13.13 5.64
N LEU A 154 23.60 12.76 5.25
CA LEU A 154 22.58 12.25 6.13
C LEU A 154 22.57 10.73 5.98
N ALA A 155 22.99 10.02 7.02
CA ALA A 155 22.66 8.61 7.18
C ALA A 155 21.15 8.52 7.37
N VAL A 156 20.42 8.38 6.26
CA VAL A 156 19.04 7.91 6.32
C VAL A 156 19.16 6.44 6.65
N ASP A 157 19.03 6.12 7.95
CA ASP A 157 18.79 4.75 8.41
C ASP A 157 17.84 4.13 7.43
N SER A 158 18.29 3.04 6.79
CA SER A 158 17.56 2.28 5.80
C SER A 158 16.07 2.39 6.07
N GLN A 159 15.38 3.30 5.37
CA GLN A 159 13.95 3.13 5.20
C GLN A 159 13.86 1.70 4.70
N PRO A 160 13.04 0.83 5.32
CA PRO A 160 12.87 -0.50 4.78
C PRO A 160 12.40 -0.27 3.35
N VAL A 161 13.34 -0.40 2.41
CA VAL A 161 13.00 -0.58 1.02
C VAL A 161 12.15 -1.80 1.13
N SER A 162 10.85 -1.60 0.93
CA SER A 162 10.01 -2.68 0.51
C SER A 162 10.65 -3.05 -0.80
N LEU A 163 11.62 -3.99 -0.76
CA LEU A 163 12.09 -4.65 -1.95
C LEU A 163 10.80 -4.98 -2.68
N ILE A 164 10.78 -4.71 -3.99
CA ILE A 164 9.80 -5.37 -4.84
C ILE A 164 10.02 -6.83 -4.48
N ARG A 165 9.13 -7.37 -3.65
CA ARG A 165 9.00 -8.80 -3.48
C ARG A 165 8.95 -9.25 -4.92
N GLU A 166 9.87 -10.12 -5.35
CA GLU A 166 9.63 -10.89 -6.57
C GLU A 166 8.14 -11.20 -6.53
N GLU A 167 7.40 -10.65 -7.50
CA GLU A 167 5.95 -10.79 -7.53
C GLU A 167 5.71 -12.24 -7.18
N PHE A 168 4.97 -12.51 -6.10
CA PHE A 168 4.68 -13.88 -5.74
C PHE A 168 4.00 -14.46 -6.98
N GLN A 169 4.76 -15.18 -7.80
CA GLN A 169 4.29 -15.75 -9.03
C GLN A 169 3.48 -16.93 -8.57
N ASP A 170 2.19 -16.66 -8.35
CA ASP A 170 1.22 -17.67 -8.00
C ASP A 170 1.20 -18.66 -9.17
N PRO A 171 1.81 -19.86 -9.05
CA PRO A 171 2.03 -20.76 -10.19
C PRO A 171 0.71 -21.20 -10.83
N ASP A 172 -0.37 -21.06 -10.08
CA ASP A 172 -1.73 -21.45 -10.40
C ASP A 172 -2.63 -20.24 -10.79
N GLU A 173 -2.08 -19.03 -10.94
CA GLU A 173 -2.81 -17.81 -11.33
C GLU A 173 -3.98 -17.42 -10.38
N TYR A 174 -3.95 -17.79 -9.09
CA TYR A 174 -5.02 -17.38 -8.17
C TYR A 174 -4.95 -15.89 -7.79
N GLU A 175 -3.83 -15.21 -8.01
CA GLU A 175 -3.70 -13.76 -7.86
C GLU A 175 -4.14 -12.97 -9.10
N THR A 176 -4.32 -13.64 -10.26
CA THR A 176 -4.82 -13.02 -11.49
C THR A 176 -6.25 -12.51 -11.26
N GLU A 177 -6.46 -11.23 -11.54
CA GLU A 177 -7.74 -10.55 -11.38
C GLU A 177 -8.80 -11.21 -12.28
N GLY A 178 -9.79 -11.95 -11.71
CA GLY A 178 -11.02 -12.19 -12.46
C GLY A 178 -11.92 -13.36 -12.08
N VAL A 179 -11.40 -14.54 -11.72
CA VAL A 179 -12.26 -15.74 -11.59
C VAL A 179 -12.17 -16.40 -10.22
N VAL A 180 -13.32 -16.52 -9.55
CA VAL A 180 -13.46 -17.29 -8.30
C VAL A 180 -13.86 -18.73 -8.64
N THR A 181 -12.98 -19.68 -8.38
CA THR A 181 -13.17 -21.12 -8.55
C THR A 181 -13.30 -21.80 -7.19
N GLN A 182 -13.67 -23.08 -7.16
CA GLN A 182 -13.74 -23.83 -5.89
C GLN A 182 -12.36 -23.97 -5.22
N ALA A 183 -11.29 -24.08 -6.01
CA ALA A 183 -9.93 -24.17 -5.51
C ALA A 183 -9.47 -22.88 -4.80
N ASN A 184 -9.83 -21.71 -5.33
CA ASN A 184 -9.33 -20.43 -4.83
C ASN A 184 -10.25 -19.72 -3.83
N ARG A 185 -11.54 -20.09 -3.75
CA ARG A 185 -12.53 -19.37 -2.95
C ARG A 185 -12.12 -19.17 -1.48
N ALA A 186 -11.36 -20.12 -0.92
CA ALA A 186 -10.89 -20.06 0.47
C ALA A 186 -9.82 -18.99 0.70
N SER A 187 -8.93 -18.76 -0.26
CA SER A 187 -7.85 -17.75 -0.17
C SER A 187 -8.31 -16.35 -0.58
N ARG A 188 -9.45 -16.22 -1.28
CA ARG A 188 -9.97 -14.93 -1.75
C ARG A 188 -10.39 -14.00 -0.62
N ARG A 189 -9.99 -12.74 -0.74
CA ARG A 189 -10.33 -11.63 0.16
C ARG A 189 -10.81 -10.42 -0.64
N LEU A 190 -11.61 -9.59 0.01
CA LEU A 190 -11.94 -8.26 -0.50
C LEU A 190 -10.98 -7.26 0.11
N TRP A 191 -10.25 -6.59 -0.76
CA TRP A 191 -9.37 -5.49 -0.39
C TRP A 191 -10.10 -4.17 -0.58
N LEU A 192 -10.00 -3.31 0.43
CA LEU A 192 -10.70 -2.05 0.52
C LEU A 192 -9.68 -0.93 0.69
N GLY A 193 -9.79 0.10 -0.14
CA GLY A 193 -9.05 1.34 0.02
C GLY A 193 -9.77 2.28 0.99
N LEU A 194 -9.10 2.63 2.09
CA LEU A 194 -9.62 3.55 3.11
C LEU A 194 -9.29 4.99 2.73
N LYS A 195 -10.23 5.91 3.00
CA LYS A 195 -10.07 7.33 2.73
C LYS A 195 -9.80 8.13 4.00
N TYR A 196 -8.93 9.12 3.84
CA TYR A 196 -8.60 10.10 4.86
C TYR A 196 -8.69 11.50 4.26
N TRP A 197 -9.30 12.42 4.99
CA TRP A 197 -9.43 13.82 4.62
C TRP A 197 -8.97 14.70 5.78
N GLN A 198 -8.06 15.65 5.51
CA GLN A 198 -7.49 16.53 6.54
C GLN A 198 -6.97 15.77 7.78
N GLY A 199 -6.32 14.62 7.55
CA GLY A 199 -5.78 13.78 8.64
C GLY A 199 -6.83 13.01 9.45
N GLN A 200 -8.12 13.08 9.09
CA GLN A 200 -9.21 12.36 9.74
C GLN A 200 -9.76 11.26 8.80
N PRO A 201 -10.12 10.08 9.32
CA PRO A 201 -10.74 9.04 8.49
C PRO A 201 -12.14 9.47 8.03
N VAL A 202 -12.47 9.18 6.78
CA VAL A 202 -13.81 9.39 6.21
C VAL A 202 -14.81 8.40 6.83
N LEU A 203 -14.40 7.16 7.03
CA LEU A 203 -15.14 6.16 7.79
C LEU A 203 -14.67 6.20 9.26
N ARG A 204 -15.41 6.91 10.12
CA ARG A 204 -15.05 7.04 11.55
C ARG A 204 -15.62 5.92 12.39
N LYS A 205 -16.86 5.53 12.11
CA LYS A 205 -17.59 4.56 12.92
C LYS A 205 -18.53 3.73 12.05
N ALA A 206 -18.50 2.40 12.27
CA ALA A 206 -19.41 1.46 11.65
C ALA A 206 -20.18 0.70 12.75
N LYS A 207 -21.42 1.10 13.03
CA LYS A 207 -22.24 0.54 14.10
C LYS A 207 -23.30 -0.41 13.54
N MET A 208 -23.32 -1.65 14.00
CA MET A 208 -24.39 -2.60 13.69
C MET A 208 -25.74 -2.11 14.24
N VAL A 209 -26.80 -2.22 13.43
CA VAL A 209 -28.19 -1.95 13.83
C VAL A 209 -28.90 -3.26 14.14
N SER A 210 -29.07 -4.14 13.15
CA SER A 210 -29.55 -5.51 13.39
C SER A 210 -28.42 -6.38 13.93
N LYS A 211 -28.56 -6.86 15.16
CA LYS A 211 -27.59 -7.78 15.75
C LYS A 211 -27.96 -9.23 15.42
N PRO A 212 -27.01 -10.19 15.48
CA PRO A 212 -27.32 -11.61 15.32
C PRO A 212 -28.40 -12.10 16.30
N THR A 213 -28.36 -11.59 17.54
CA THR A 213 -29.31 -11.92 18.62
C THR A 213 -30.67 -11.24 18.46
N LYS A 214 -30.72 -10.07 17.82
CA LYS A 214 -31.96 -9.31 17.61
C LYS A 214 -31.94 -8.65 16.25
N ARG A 215 -32.67 -9.27 15.31
CA ARG A 215 -32.87 -8.77 13.96
C ARG A 215 -34.06 -7.82 13.95
N ILE A 216 -33.89 -6.68 13.29
CA ILE A 216 -34.92 -5.66 13.15
C ILE A 216 -35.32 -5.63 11.68
N TRP A 217 -36.60 -5.46 11.41
CA TRP A 217 -37.16 -5.23 10.08
C TRP A 217 -37.89 -3.90 10.13
N LEU A 218 -37.73 -3.08 9.09
CA LEU A 218 -38.34 -1.77 9.01
C LEU A 218 -39.17 -1.64 7.74
N ASP A 219 -40.36 -1.08 7.91
CA ASP A 219 -41.21 -0.70 6.79
C ASP A 219 -40.76 0.61 6.16
N THR A 220 -41.23 0.87 4.95
CA THR A 220 -40.95 2.12 4.20
C THR A 220 -41.29 3.38 5.01
N HIS A 221 -42.41 3.37 5.74
CA HIS A 221 -42.82 4.51 6.56
C HIS A 221 -41.88 4.74 7.75
N GLU A 222 -41.42 3.67 8.39
CA GLU A 222 -40.47 3.73 9.50
C GLU A 222 -39.09 4.21 9.03
N LEU A 223 -38.61 3.70 7.90
CA LEU A 223 -37.39 4.19 7.25
C LEU A 223 -37.50 5.69 6.93
N GLY A 224 -38.65 6.15 6.43
CA GLY A 224 -38.92 7.56 6.17
C GLY A 224 -38.84 8.43 7.42
N ARG A 225 -39.32 7.93 8.57
CA ARG A 225 -39.17 8.61 9.87
C ARG A 225 -37.70 8.68 10.29
N ILE A 226 -36.96 7.59 10.17
CA ILE A 226 -35.53 7.50 10.54
C ILE A 226 -34.68 8.44 9.70
N VAL A 227 -34.88 8.48 8.38
CA VAL A 227 -34.17 9.37 7.47
C VAL A 227 -34.42 10.85 7.81
N ARG A 228 -35.63 11.19 8.27
CA ARG A 228 -35.99 12.55 8.74
C ARG A 228 -35.47 12.88 10.15
N GLY A 229 -34.72 11.97 10.79
CA GLY A 229 -34.14 12.18 12.11
C GLY A 229 -35.06 11.79 13.28
N HIS A 230 -36.23 11.21 13.02
CA HIS A 230 -37.13 10.72 14.06
C HIS A 230 -36.87 9.25 14.38
N GLU A 231 -37.11 8.86 15.64
CA GLU A 231 -37.06 7.45 16.04
C GLU A 231 -38.28 6.67 15.51
N ALA A 232 -38.03 5.43 15.08
CA ALA A 232 -39.06 4.49 14.66
C ALA A 232 -38.67 3.05 15.04
N ALA A 233 -39.69 2.24 15.38
CA ALA A 233 -39.57 0.92 15.98
C ALA A 233 -38.64 0.91 17.21
N GLN A 234 -37.33 0.78 16.99
CA GLN A 234 -36.26 0.73 18.00
C GLN A 234 -34.93 1.30 17.46
N VAL A 235 -35.00 2.00 16.33
CA VAL A 235 -33.83 2.55 15.64
C VAL A 235 -33.88 4.06 15.74
N GLN A 236 -32.85 4.63 16.35
CA GLN A 236 -32.67 6.08 16.46
C GLN A 236 -32.65 6.73 15.07
N GLY A 237 -33.20 7.93 14.96
CA GLY A 237 -33.15 8.72 13.74
C GLY A 237 -31.71 9.00 13.27
N MET A 238 -31.57 9.30 11.98
CA MET A 238 -30.32 9.77 11.39
C MET A 238 -30.17 11.26 11.67
N THR A 239 -29.28 11.61 12.60
CA THR A 239 -29.09 12.99 13.06
C THR A 239 -27.74 13.57 12.63
N ARG A 240 -26.81 12.72 12.17
CA ARG A 240 -25.46 13.12 11.79
C ARG A 240 -25.42 13.41 10.29
N ILE A 241 -24.75 14.50 9.93
CA ILE A 241 -24.48 14.84 8.53
C ILE A 241 -23.51 13.80 7.97
N GLY A 242 -23.78 13.32 6.74
CA GLY A 242 -22.97 12.29 6.09
C GLY A 242 -23.20 10.87 6.60
N GLU A 243 -24.10 10.68 7.58
CA GLU A 243 -24.46 9.35 8.04
C GLU A 243 -25.25 8.57 6.98
N MET A 244 -24.90 7.30 6.84
CA MET A 244 -25.64 6.34 6.02
C MET A 244 -26.14 5.16 6.86
N LEU A 245 -27.30 4.64 6.49
CA LEU A 245 -27.86 3.41 7.02
C LEU A 245 -27.99 2.41 5.85
N ALA A 246 -27.24 1.32 5.91
CA ALA A 246 -27.33 0.25 4.92
C ALA A 246 -28.51 -0.67 5.28
N VAL A 247 -29.36 -0.98 4.31
CA VAL A 247 -30.55 -1.81 4.46
C VAL A 247 -30.47 -2.98 3.48
N SER A 248 -30.64 -4.19 3.99
CA SER A 248 -30.80 -5.39 3.16
C SER A 248 -32.24 -5.48 2.69
N THR A 249 -32.43 -5.45 1.37
CA THR A 249 -33.73 -5.56 0.70
C THR A 249 -33.76 -6.78 -0.21
N ASP A 250 -34.91 -7.04 -0.82
CA ASP A 250 -35.10 -8.00 -1.91
C ASP A 250 -34.27 -7.65 -3.17
N ARG A 251 -34.03 -6.35 -3.40
CA ARG A 251 -33.24 -5.83 -4.54
C ARG A 251 -31.76 -5.63 -4.23
N GLY A 252 -31.27 -6.18 -3.12
CA GLY A 252 -29.88 -6.05 -2.67
C GLY A 252 -29.70 -5.10 -1.50
N ILE A 253 -28.45 -4.71 -1.20
CA ILE A 253 -28.15 -3.78 -0.12
C ILE A 253 -28.21 -2.36 -0.67
N LEU A 254 -29.14 -1.58 -0.13
CA LEU A 254 -29.40 -0.20 -0.54
C LEU A 254 -29.20 0.73 0.66
N GLU A 255 -29.08 2.02 0.38
CA GLU A 255 -29.05 3.03 1.43
C GLU A 255 -30.49 3.41 1.84
N ALA A 256 -30.69 3.84 3.09
CA ALA A 256 -32.03 4.05 3.62
C ALA A 256 -32.85 5.13 2.87
N ARG A 257 -32.22 6.18 2.33
CA ARG A 257 -32.92 7.21 1.55
C ARG A 257 -33.38 6.64 0.20
N GLU A 258 -32.53 5.84 -0.44
CA GLU A 258 -32.90 5.11 -1.67
C GLU A 258 -34.03 4.09 -1.44
N CYS A 259 -34.06 3.43 -0.27
CA CYS A 259 -35.16 2.54 0.11
C CYS A 259 -36.49 3.31 0.23
N VAL A 260 -36.47 4.49 0.85
CA VAL A 260 -37.66 5.36 0.99
C VAL A 260 -38.14 5.85 -0.37
N GLU A 261 -37.23 6.28 -1.24
CA GLU A 261 -37.53 6.73 -2.60
C GLU A 261 -38.20 5.61 -3.43
N ARG A 262 -37.65 4.40 -3.36
CA ARG A 262 -38.17 3.23 -4.08
C ARG A 262 -39.38 2.57 -3.41
N LYS A 263 -39.77 3.05 -2.22
CA LYS A 263 -40.83 2.50 -1.37
C LYS A 263 -40.62 1.04 -0.95
N ILE A 264 -39.37 0.66 -0.65
CA ILE A 264 -38.98 -0.70 -0.27
C ILE A 264 -38.55 -0.72 1.20
N GLY A 265 -39.08 -1.67 1.97
CA GLY A 265 -38.67 -1.96 3.34
C GLY A 265 -37.49 -2.94 3.40
N GLY A 266 -37.00 -3.23 4.60
CA GLY A 266 -35.96 -4.25 4.73
C GLY A 266 -35.32 -4.32 6.10
N GLN A 267 -34.24 -5.10 6.18
CA GLN A 267 -33.47 -5.26 7.40
C GLN A 267 -32.36 -4.20 7.47
N PRO A 268 -32.38 -3.24 8.40
CA PRO A 268 -31.25 -2.35 8.63
C PRO A 268 -30.04 -3.13 9.14
N LEU A 269 -28.92 -3.05 8.43
CA LEU A 269 -27.69 -3.78 8.72
C LEU A 269 -26.78 -3.00 9.67
N CYS A 270 -26.23 -1.89 9.17
CA CYS A 270 -25.28 -1.05 9.91
C CYS A 270 -25.41 0.42 9.53
N ARG A 271 -24.99 1.28 10.45
CA ARG A 271 -24.83 2.73 10.28
C ARG A 271 -23.36 3.05 10.14
N VAL A 272 -23.02 3.88 9.17
CA VAL A 272 -21.65 4.30 8.89
C VAL A 272 -21.59 5.82 8.76
N TRP A 273 -20.59 6.45 9.39
CA TRP A 273 -20.30 7.88 9.34
C TRP A 273 -18.86 8.16 9.81
#